data_AF-A0A1W9MJU1-F1
#
_entry.id   AF-A0A1W9MJU1-F1
#
_cell.length_a   1.000
_cell.length_b   1.000
_cell.length_c   1.000
_cell.angle_alpha   90.00
_cell.angle_beta   90.00
_cell.angle_gamma   90.00
#
_symmetry.space_group_name_H-M   'P 1'
#
loop_
_entity.id
_entity.type
_entity.pdbx_description
1 polymer ?
#
loop_
_entity_poly.entity_id
_entity_poly.type
_entity_poly.pdbx_seq_one_letter_code
_entity_poly.pdbx_strand_id
1 'polypeptide(L)'
;MALSKILEELKFTRNDFEGERILKYNSNLGPINFVELAGTDKEDINKNFYKAHREIWNENVSEVFITTINDEEVLICDSKTKPNDLDPIETTKIYSFKYSENTVKARHYLELLKKDSIDNGRFWEEIYGFIRQRIKDKKRKPIDVDLLKNLTDTKEKILNYLERFDNKDEIAQKLIDRCLFIRFLEDRIKRDGLKCLLKRRDVNGLLSLFDKYNDCLNGDLFEKGDIPSDIEDSILDKLNNIFGETYTYTSKQQALCPYQFDKIPILLISHIYEQFLNPIRRRSEGIVFTKM
;
A
#
# COMPACT_ATOMS: atom_id res chain seq x y z
N MET A 1 2.98 23.65 -11.01
CA MET A 1 4.39 23.26 -10.74
C MET A 1 5.02 22.95 -12.09
N ALA A 2 6.21 23.48 -12.37
CA ALA A 2 6.94 23.13 -13.58
C ALA A 2 7.44 21.68 -13.47
N LEU A 3 7.57 20.98 -14.60
CA LEU A 3 8.19 19.66 -14.63
C LEU A 3 9.71 19.82 -14.45
N SER A 4 10.38 18.77 -13.96
CA SER A 4 11.84 18.71 -14.02
C SER A 4 12.34 18.78 -15.45
N LYS A 5 13.58 19.25 -15.57
CA LYS A 5 14.28 19.28 -16.85
C LYS A 5 14.37 17.89 -17.48
N ILE A 6 14.55 16.85 -16.65
CA ILE A 6 14.63 15.46 -17.13
C ILE A 6 13.33 15.05 -17.82
N LEU A 7 12.16 15.29 -17.22
CA LEU A 7 10.89 14.89 -17.84
C LEU A 7 10.60 15.65 -19.14
N GLU A 8 10.95 16.93 -19.21
CA GLU A 8 10.84 17.72 -20.44
C GLU A 8 11.73 17.15 -21.57
N GLU A 9 12.98 16.77 -21.26
CA GLU A 9 13.90 16.16 -22.22
C GLU A 9 13.42 14.77 -22.69
N LEU A 10 12.75 14.03 -21.81
CA LEU A 10 12.06 12.76 -22.11
C LEU A 10 10.75 12.94 -22.92
N LYS A 11 10.45 14.18 -23.34
CA LYS A 11 9.29 14.56 -24.18
C LYS A 11 7.94 14.48 -23.46
N PHE A 12 7.94 14.59 -22.14
CA PHE A 12 6.71 14.81 -21.39
C PHE A 12 6.38 16.28 -21.26
N THR A 13 5.07 16.56 -21.17
CA THR A 13 4.51 17.88 -20.87
C THR A 13 3.62 17.78 -19.65
N ARG A 14 3.35 18.90 -18.96
CA ARG A 14 2.56 18.87 -17.73
C ARG A 14 1.15 18.30 -17.94
N ASN A 15 0.58 18.51 -19.14
CA ASN A 15 -0.74 18.02 -19.53
C ASN A 15 -0.80 16.49 -19.68
N ASP A 16 0.34 15.81 -19.74
CA ASP A 16 0.40 14.35 -19.82
C ASP A 16 0.14 13.67 -18.48
N PHE A 17 0.19 14.40 -17.37
CA PHE A 17 0.15 13.84 -16.03
C PHE A 17 -1.07 14.22 -15.22
N GLU A 18 -1.62 13.26 -14.50
CA GLU A 18 -2.53 13.47 -13.37
C GLU A 18 -1.75 13.62 -12.06
N GLY A 19 -2.31 14.31 -11.06
CA GLY A 19 -1.68 14.50 -9.75
C GLY A 19 -0.64 15.62 -9.71
N GLU A 20 -0.24 16.03 -8.50
CA GLU A 20 0.71 17.13 -8.27
C GLU A 20 2.07 16.63 -7.77
N ARG A 21 2.09 15.88 -6.66
CA ARG A 21 3.31 15.37 -6.03
C ARG A 21 3.81 14.07 -6.64
N ILE A 22 2.87 13.21 -7.05
CA ILE A 22 3.12 11.99 -7.78
C ILE A 22 2.42 12.20 -9.12
N LEU A 23 3.23 12.26 -10.17
CA LEU A 23 2.80 12.54 -11.53
C LEU A 23 2.44 11.21 -12.20
N LYS A 24 1.15 10.95 -12.37
CA LYS A 24 0.68 9.71 -12.97
C LYS A 24 0.51 9.88 -14.48
N TYR A 25 1.28 9.12 -15.24
CA TYR A 25 1.18 9.04 -16.69
C TYR A 25 0.41 7.78 -17.08
N ASN A 26 -0.69 7.93 -17.84
CA ASN A 26 -1.46 6.81 -18.35
C ASN A 26 -1.00 6.48 -19.78
N SER A 27 -0.04 5.57 -19.92
CA SER A 27 0.37 5.07 -21.25
C SER A 27 -0.65 4.08 -21.82
N ASN A 28 -0.54 3.77 -23.12
CA ASN A 28 -1.38 2.77 -23.79
C ASN A 28 -1.31 1.37 -23.16
N LEU A 29 -0.19 1.05 -22.48
CA LEU A 29 0.06 -0.28 -21.90
C LEU A 29 -0.10 -0.31 -20.39
N GLY A 30 -0.28 0.84 -19.76
CA GLY A 30 -0.55 0.95 -18.34
C GLY A 30 0.01 2.22 -17.69
N PRO A 31 -0.45 2.51 -16.47
CA PRO A 31 -0.01 3.69 -15.75
C PRO A 31 1.41 3.54 -15.21
N ILE A 32 2.17 4.62 -15.29
CA ILE A 32 3.49 4.79 -14.67
C ILE A 32 3.42 6.03 -13.78
N ASN A 33 3.87 5.88 -12.53
CA ASN A 33 4.02 7.01 -11.63
C ASN A 33 5.42 7.60 -11.79
N PHE A 34 5.51 8.92 -11.80
CA PHE A 34 6.75 9.69 -11.78
C PHE A 34 6.80 10.50 -10.49
N VAL A 35 7.95 10.47 -9.82
CA VAL A 35 8.17 11.15 -8.55
C VAL A 35 9.42 12.01 -8.67
N GLU A 36 9.26 13.31 -8.50
CA GLU A 36 10.37 14.25 -8.55
C GLU A 36 10.77 14.59 -7.11
N LEU A 37 11.99 14.22 -6.72
CA LEU A 37 12.51 14.47 -5.39
C LEU A 37 13.60 15.53 -5.45
N ALA A 38 13.48 16.54 -4.58
CA ALA A 38 14.53 17.48 -4.26
C ALA A 38 14.90 17.31 -2.79
N GLY A 39 16.19 17.31 -2.47
CA GLY A 39 16.66 17.15 -1.10
C GLY A 39 18.15 17.48 -0.94
N THR A 40 18.51 18.01 0.23
CA THR A 40 19.88 18.45 0.54
C THR A 40 20.74 17.35 1.13
N ASP A 41 20.11 16.32 1.72
CA ASP A 41 20.79 15.18 2.31
C ASP A 41 20.03 13.86 2.05
N LYS A 42 20.71 12.76 2.34
CA LYS A 42 20.20 11.40 2.09
C LYS A 42 18.99 11.05 2.95
N GLU A 43 18.89 11.61 4.16
CA GLU A 43 17.81 11.28 5.10
C GLU A 43 16.49 11.86 4.60
N ASP A 44 16.48 13.13 4.18
CA ASP A 44 15.31 13.79 3.60
C ASP A 44 14.86 13.10 2.30
N ILE A 45 15.80 12.75 1.42
CA ILE A 45 15.52 11.99 0.18
C ILE A 45 14.87 10.66 0.52
N ASN A 46 15.43 9.88 1.44
CA ASN A 46 14.88 8.59 1.85
C ASN A 46 13.47 8.72 2.42
N LYS A 47 13.24 9.74 3.27
CA LYS A 47 11.93 10.01 3.87
C LYS A 47 10.89 10.37 2.82
N ASN A 48 11.24 11.23 1.87
CA ASN A 48 10.31 11.66 0.81
C ASN A 48 10.06 10.54 -0.21
N PHE A 49 11.09 9.76 -0.55
CA PHE A 49 10.97 8.54 -1.34
C PHE A 49 10.02 7.54 -0.68
N TYR A 50 10.22 7.23 0.62
CA TYR A 50 9.35 6.32 1.36
C TYR A 50 7.89 6.78 1.33
N LYS A 51 7.63 8.07 1.56
CA LYS A 51 6.26 8.62 1.52
C LYS A 51 5.61 8.48 0.14
N ALA A 52 6.36 8.66 -0.94
CA ALA A 52 5.83 8.52 -2.31
C ALA A 52 5.60 7.05 -2.66
N HIS A 53 6.60 6.19 -2.38
CA HIS A 53 6.49 4.76 -2.61
C HIS A 53 5.34 4.12 -1.81
N ARG A 54 5.16 4.51 -0.54
CA ARG A 54 4.04 4.05 0.29
C ARG A 54 2.69 4.37 -0.33
N GLU A 55 2.51 5.57 -0.89
CA GLU A 55 1.27 5.95 -1.56
C GLU A 55 1.05 5.11 -2.82
N ILE A 56 2.06 5.01 -3.69
CA ILE A 56 2.01 4.21 -4.94
C ILE A 56 1.70 2.73 -4.65
N TRP A 57 2.31 2.17 -3.61
CA TRP A 57 2.10 0.78 -3.21
C TRP A 57 0.67 0.54 -2.71
N ASN A 58 0.09 1.47 -1.95
CA ASN A 58 -1.30 1.38 -1.47
C ASN A 58 -2.33 1.56 -2.59
N GLU A 59 -2.06 2.41 -3.58
CA GLU A 59 -2.91 2.52 -4.77
C GLU A 59 -2.94 1.21 -5.56
N ASN A 60 -1.83 0.47 -5.56
CA ASN A 60 -1.68 -0.82 -6.25
C ASN A 60 -1.98 -0.77 -7.76
N VAL A 61 -1.83 0.39 -8.40
CA VAL A 61 -2.23 0.58 -9.81
C VAL A 61 -1.08 0.36 -10.80
N SER A 62 0.10 0.93 -10.54
CA SER A 62 1.27 0.81 -11.43
C SER A 62 2.09 -0.46 -11.13
N GLU A 63 2.81 -0.95 -12.14
CA GLU A 63 3.80 -2.02 -11.98
C GLU A 63 5.16 -1.47 -11.53
N VAL A 64 5.53 -0.32 -12.08
CA VAL A 64 6.77 0.41 -11.79
C VAL A 64 6.51 1.90 -11.62
N PHE A 65 7.44 2.58 -10.96
CA PHE A 65 7.47 4.03 -10.89
C PHE A 65 8.89 4.53 -11.15
N ILE A 66 8.98 5.74 -11.69
CA ILE A 66 10.24 6.42 -12.01
C ILE A 66 10.45 7.52 -11.00
N THR A 67 11.65 7.63 -10.44
CA THR A 67 12.00 8.73 -9.54
C THR A 67 13.19 9.49 -10.09
N THR A 68 13.11 10.82 -10.09
CA THR A 68 14.27 11.69 -10.28
C THR A 68 14.70 12.26 -8.95
N ILE A 69 16.00 12.33 -8.69
CA ILE A 69 16.57 12.94 -7.49
C ILE A 69 17.46 14.09 -7.91
N ASN A 70 17.13 15.30 -7.47
CA ASN A 70 17.86 16.55 -7.72
C ASN A 70 18.17 16.82 -9.21
N ASP A 71 17.37 16.28 -10.14
CA ASP A 71 17.64 16.30 -11.59
C ASP A 71 19.02 15.72 -11.99
N GLU A 72 19.60 14.87 -11.15
CA GLU A 72 20.92 14.27 -11.34
C GLU A 72 20.89 12.75 -11.43
N GLU A 73 19.95 12.09 -10.77
CA GLU A 73 19.82 10.64 -10.75
C GLU A 73 18.41 10.22 -11.18
N VAL A 74 18.35 9.14 -11.94
CA VAL A 74 17.10 8.50 -12.36
C VAL A 74 17.05 7.09 -11.78
N LEU A 75 15.93 6.77 -11.14
CA LEU A 75 15.63 5.49 -10.54
C LEU A 75 14.42 4.86 -11.23
N ILE A 76 14.53 3.59 -11.56
CA ILE A 76 13.42 2.74 -11.98
C ILE A 76 13.10 1.81 -10.81
N CYS A 77 11.88 1.83 -10.31
CA CYS A 77 11.48 1.18 -9.06
C CYS A 77 10.27 0.27 -9.24
N ASP A 78 10.24 -0.86 -8.52
CA ASP A 78 9.10 -1.79 -8.49
C ASP A 78 7.99 -1.25 -7.57
N SER A 79 6.81 -0.97 -8.12
CA SER A 79 5.70 -0.40 -7.34
C SER A 79 5.10 -1.39 -6.33
N LYS A 80 5.40 -2.69 -6.45
CA LYS A 80 4.76 -3.74 -5.63
C LYS A 80 5.71 -4.47 -4.70
N THR A 81 6.91 -3.95 -4.52
CA THR A 81 7.71 -4.27 -3.34
C THR A 81 7.12 -3.53 -2.13
N LYS A 82 7.00 -4.20 -0.98
CA LYS A 82 6.48 -3.56 0.23
C LYS A 82 7.43 -2.43 0.66
N PRO A 83 6.94 -1.21 0.92
CA PRO A 83 7.75 -0.11 1.39
C PRO A 83 8.49 -0.46 2.68
N ASN A 84 9.78 -0.12 2.73
CA ASN A 84 10.67 -0.30 3.87
C ASN A 84 11.17 1.08 4.30
N ASP A 85 10.97 1.47 5.56
CA ASP A 85 11.36 2.77 6.10
C ASP A 85 12.85 2.85 6.46
N LEU A 86 13.49 1.71 6.75
CA LEU A 86 14.93 1.62 7.03
C LEU A 86 15.78 1.71 5.75
N ASP A 87 15.30 1.10 4.67
CA ASP A 87 16.00 1.08 3.38
C ASP A 87 15.02 1.27 2.20
N PRO A 88 14.48 2.48 2.02
CA PRO A 88 13.39 2.73 1.08
C PRO A 88 13.78 2.51 -0.38
N ILE A 89 14.97 2.97 -0.76
CA ILE A 89 15.42 2.97 -2.15
C ILE A 89 15.96 1.60 -2.56
N GLU A 90 16.94 1.03 -1.84
CA GLU A 90 17.63 -0.18 -2.32
C GLU A 90 16.71 -1.40 -2.40
N THR A 91 15.76 -1.52 -1.48
CA THR A 91 14.79 -2.63 -1.49
C THR A 91 13.89 -2.60 -2.72
N THR A 92 13.58 -1.41 -3.24
CA THR A 92 12.56 -1.18 -4.28
C THR A 92 13.17 -0.97 -5.67
N LYS A 93 14.37 -0.42 -5.73
CA LYS A 93 15.11 -0.09 -6.96
C LYS A 93 15.32 -1.33 -7.84
N ILE A 94 15.01 -1.17 -9.12
CA ILE A 94 15.32 -2.11 -10.20
C ILE A 94 16.63 -1.68 -10.85
N TYR A 95 16.73 -0.39 -11.19
CA TYR A 95 17.88 0.19 -11.86
C TYR A 95 18.07 1.66 -11.47
N SER A 96 19.32 2.13 -11.49
CA SER A 96 19.69 3.53 -11.27
C SER A 96 20.82 3.93 -12.20
N PHE A 97 20.83 5.19 -12.61
CA PHE A 97 21.95 5.79 -13.33
C PHE A 97 21.95 7.30 -13.11
N LYS A 98 23.12 7.93 -13.23
CA LYS A 98 23.20 9.39 -13.23
C LYS A 98 22.75 9.92 -14.58
N TYR A 99 21.96 10.98 -14.58
CA TYR A 99 21.42 11.58 -15.80
C TYR A 99 22.53 12.11 -16.72
N SER A 100 23.61 12.65 -16.14
CA SER A 100 24.80 13.12 -16.87
C SER A 100 25.74 11.99 -17.31
N GLU A 101 25.44 10.73 -16.96
CA GLU A 101 26.28 9.59 -17.28
C GLU A 101 26.21 9.26 -18.78
N ASN A 102 27.38 9.29 -19.45
CA ASN A 102 27.46 9.00 -20.88
C ASN A 102 27.82 7.54 -21.19
N THR A 103 27.40 6.59 -20.35
CA THR A 103 27.61 5.15 -20.62
C THR A 103 26.58 4.63 -21.63
N VAL A 104 26.92 3.54 -22.31
CA VAL A 104 26.00 2.89 -23.28
C VAL A 104 24.70 2.48 -22.58
N LYS A 105 24.78 1.98 -21.34
CA LYS A 105 23.60 1.57 -20.56
C LYS A 105 22.74 2.75 -20.13
N ALA A 106 23.33 3.83 -19.61
CA ALA A 106 22.59 5.01 -19.22
C ALA A 106 21.84 5.61 -20.42
N ARG A 107 22.51 5.77 -21.57
CA ARG A 107 21.85 6.21 -22.82
C ARG A 107 20.72 5.29 -23.25
N HIS A 108 20.91 3.97 -23.14
CA HIS A 108 19.87 3.01 -23.48
C HIS A 108 18.61 3.17 -22.62
N TYR A 109 18.74 3.25 -21.29
CA TYR A 109 17.58 3.46 -20.42
C TYR A 109 16.95 4.86 -20.57
N LEU A 110 17.73 5.89 -20.87
CA LEU A 110 17.18 7.22 -21.22
C LEU A 110 16.33 7.18 -22.48
N GLU A 111 16.77 6.47 -23.52
CA GLU A 111 15.94 6.26 -24.72
C GLU A 111 14.67 5.48 -24.38
N LEU A 112 14.76 4.46 -23.51
CA LEU A 112 13.60 3.68 -23.08
C LEU A 112 12.57 4.50 -22.30
N LEU A 113 13.03 5.47 -21.49
CA LEU A 113 12.16 6.32 -20.66
C LEU A 113 11.47 7.45 -21.42
N LYS A 114 11.79 7.67 -22.70
CA LYS A 114 11.08 8.65 -23.52
C LYS A 114 9.61 8.27 -23.66
N LYS A 115 8.75 9.30 -23.69
CA LYS A 115 7.30 9.14 -23.85
C LYS A 115 6.91 8.18 -24.98
N ASP A 116 7.45 8.39 -26.18
CA ASP A 116 7.18 7.51 -27.34
C ASP A 116 7.59 6.06 -27.10
N SER A 117 8.73 5.82 -26.45
CA SER A 117 9.22 4.47 -26.13
C SER A 117 8.35 3.76 -25.07
N ILE A 118 7.76 4.52 -24.15
CA ILE A 118 6.78 3.99 -23.20
C ILE A 118 5.47 3.63 -23.92
N ASP A 119 4.96 4.52 -24.77
CA ASP A 119 3.69 4.34 -25.46
C ASP A 119 3.72 3.23 -26.52
N ASN A 120 4.87 3.04 -27.17
CA ASN A 120 5.06 2.01 -28.19
C ASN A 120 5.50 0.64 -27.62
N GLY A 121 5.70 0.54 -26.30
CA GLY A 121 5.97 -0.73 -25.61
C GLY A 121 7.43 -1.12 -25.43
N ARG A 122 8.39 -0.43 -26.06
CA ARG A 122 9.82 -0.75 -25.94
C ARG A 122 10.32 -0.70 -24.49
N PHE A 123 9.87 0.29 -23.72
CA PHE A 123 10.14 0.36 -22.29
C PHE A 123 9.68 -0.91 -21.56
N TRP A 124 8.45 -1.34 -21.85
CA TRP A 124 7.82 -2.45 -21.14
C TRP A 124 8.49 -3.79 -21.44
N GLU A 125 8.92 -4.02 -22.69
CA GLU A 125 9.65 -5.24 -23.07
C GLU A 125 10.88 -5.49 -22.18
N GLU A 126 11.67 -4.45 -21.95
CA GLU A 126 12.85 -4.48 -21.07
C GLU A 126 12.43 -4.67 -19.60
N ILE A 127 11.48 -3.86 -19.12
CA ILE A 127 11.06 -3.84 -17.72
C ILE A 127 10.38 -5.14 -17.27
N TYR A 128 9.64 -5.81 -18.15
CA TYR A 128 9.00 -7.09 -17.82
C TYR A 128 10.02 -8.18 -17.44
N GLY A 129 11.24 -8.15 -17.99
CA GLY A 129 12.33 -9.05 -17.58
C GLY A 129 12.65 -8.90 -16.10
N PHE A 130 12.82 -7.66 -15.64
CA PHE A 130 13.08 -7.34 -14.23
C PHE A 130 11.90 -7.69 -13.32
N ILE A 131 10.67 -7.37 -13.74
CA ILE A 131 9.47 -7.71 -12.96
C ILE A 131 9.37 -9.22 -12.76
N ARG A 132 9.55 -10.02 -13.82
CA ARG A 132 9.53 -11.50 -13.73
C ARG A 132 10.60 -12.01 -12.76
N GLN A 133 11.80 -11.46 -12.82
CA GLN A 133 12.87 -11.85 -11.91
C GLN A 133 12.53 -11.52 -10.45
N ARG A 134 11.95 -10.34 -10.18
CA ARG A 134 11.52 -9.96 -8.81
C ARG A 134 10.39 -10.82 -8.27
N ILE A 135 9.47 -11.26 -9.13
CA ILE A 135 8.43 -12.24 -8.77
C ILE A 135 9.08 -13.57 -8.38
N LYS A 136 10.00 -14.08 -9.20
CA LYS A 136 10.74 -15.33 -8.92
C LYS A 136 11.52 -15.26 -7.62
N ASP A 137 12.14 -14.11 -7.33
CA ASP A 137 12.91 -13.85 -6.11
C ASP A 137 12.02 -13.53 -4.89
N LYS A 138 10.68 -13.56 -5.04
CA LYS A 138 9.70 -13.22 -3.99
C LYS A 138 9.92 -11.83 -3.37
N LYS A 139 10.41 -10.88 -4.17
CA LYS A 139 10.63 -9.47 -3.77
C LYS A 139 9.38 -8.61 -3.88
N ARG A 140 8.37 -9.07 -4.61
CA ARG A 140 7.06 -8.40 -4.71
C ARG A 140 6.14 -8.91 -3.63
N LYS A 141 5.55 -7.98 -2.89
CA LYS A 141 4.49 -8.22 -1.93
C LYS A 141 3.47 -7.08 -2.07
N PRO A 142 2.57 -7.18 -3.07
CA PRO A 142 1.48 -6.22 -3.26
C PRO A 142 0.65 -6.01 -1.99
N ILE A 143 0.02 -4.84 -1.87
CA ILE A 143 -0.77 -4.47 -0.69
C ILE A 143 -1.88 -5.47 -0.39
N ASP A 144 -2.60 -5.97 -1.38
CA ASP A 144 -3.69 -6.94 -1.22
C ASP A 144 -3.20 -8.25 -0.61
N VAL A 145 -2.09 -8.77 -1.12
CA VAL A 145 -1.45 -9.98 -0.59
C VAL A 145 -0.93 -9.76 0.84
N ASP A 146 -0.29 -8.63 1.11
CA ASP A 146 0.27 -8.31 2.43
C ASP A 146 -0.82 -8.08 3.47
N LEU A 147 -1.83 -7.26 3.14
CA LEU A 147 -2.93 -6.93 4.04
C LEU A 147 -3.79 -8.16 4.34
N LEU A 148 -4.18 -8.95 3.32
CA LEU A 148 -4.95 -10.18 3.54
C LEU A 148 -4.22 -11.16 4.46
N LYS A 149 -2.92 -11.34 4.23
CA LYS A 149 -2.09 -12.19 5.12
C LYS A 149 -2.12 -11.65 6.54
N ASN A 150 -1.91 -10.35 6.72
CA ASN A 150 -1.86 -9.77 8.06
C ASN A 150 -3.22 -9.81 8.77
N LEU A 151 -4.33 -9.61 8.07
CA LEU A 151 -5.69 -9.82 8.62
C LEU A 151 -5.87 -11.28 9.07
N THR A 152 -5.45 -12.25 8.24
CA THR A 152 -5.50 -13.69 8.57
C THR A 152 -4.66 -14.01 9.81
N ASP A 153 -3.38 -13.63 9.81
CA ASP A 153 -2.46 -13.85 10.94
C ASP A 153 -2.98 -13.17 12.23
N THR A 154 -3.63 -12.01 12.10
CA THR A 154 -4.18 -11.25 13.23
C THR A 154 -5.41 -11.93 13.80
N LYS A 155 -6.29 -12.45 12.95
CA LYS A 155 -7.43 -13.27 13.37
C LYS A 155 -6.97 -14.45 14.21
N GLU A 156 -5.98 -15.21 13.72
CA GLU A 156 -5.41 -16.36 14.44
C GLU A 156 -4.87 -15.96 15.82
N LYS A 157 -4.19 -14.80 15.92
CA LYS A 157 -3.70 -14.28 17.21
C LYS A 157 -4.83 -13.85 18.15
N ILE A 158 -5.90 -13.26 17.63
CA ILE A 158 -7.06 -12.83 18.41
C ILE A 158 -7.82 -14.04 18.97
N LEU A 159 -7.94 -15.12 18.20
CA LEU A 159 -8.61 -16.36 18.64
C LEU A 159 -8.05 -16.92 19.95
N ASN A 160 -6.75 -16.79 20.18
CA ASN A 160 -6.09 -17.24 21.42
C ASN A 160 -6.57 -16.48 22.67
N TYR A 161 -7.09 -15.26 22.51
CA TYR A 161 -7.66 -14.45 23.61
C TYR A 161 -9.17 -14.63 23.76
N LEU A 162 -9.79 -15.43 22.88
CA LEU A 162 -11.23 -15.63 22.85
C LEU A 162 -11.62 -17.09 23.16
N GLU A 163 -10.69 -17.91 23.66
CA GLU A 163 -10.93 -19.35 23.89
C GLU A 163 -12.13 -19.66 24.77
N ARG A 164 -12.49 -18.73 25.67
CA ARG A 164 -13.65 -18.87 26.58
C ARG A 164 -15.02 -18.62 25.93
N PHE A 165 -15.07 -18.13 24.70
CA PHE A 165 -16.30 -17.81 23.99
C PHE A 165 -16.60 -18.88 22.93
N ASP A 166 -17.80 -19.45 22.95
CA ASP A 166 -18.22 -20.48 22.00
C ASP A 166 -18.23 -19.97 20.54
N ASN A 167 -18.55 -18.68 20.34
CA ASN A 167 -18.59 -17.99 19.05
C ASN A 167 -17.31 -17.19 18.75
N LYS A 168 -16.15 -17.58 19.29
CA LYS A 168 -14.86 -16.86 19.14
C LYS A 168 -14.47 -16.52 17.70
N ASP A 169 -14.75 -17.40 16.75
CA ASP A 169 -14.44 -17.19 15.33
C ASP A 169 -15.26 -16.05 14.73
N GLU A 170 -16.53 -15.96 15.12
CA GLU A 170 -17.44 -14.89 14.72
C GLU A 170 -17.03 -13.56 15.37
N ILE A 171 -16.72 -13.57 16.67
CA ILE A 171 -16.26 -12.38 17.40
C ILE A 171 -14.97 -11.83 16.77
N ALA A 172 -13.97 -12.69 16.54
CA ALA A 172 -12.71 -12.29 15.92
C ALA A 172 -12.91 -11.71 14.51
N GLN A 173 -13.80 -12.32 13.73
CA GLN A 173 -14.16 -11.83 12.39
C GLN A 173 -14.82 -10.44 12.47
N LYS A 174 -15.85 -10.27 13.29
CA LYS A 174 -16.58 -9.01 13.49
C LYS A 174 -15.65 -7.88 13.96
N LEU A 175 -14.74 -8.16 14.89
CA LEU A 175 -13.74 -7.19 15.36
C LEU A 175 -12.89 -6.66 14.21
N ILE A 176 -12.35 -7.56 13.38
CA ILE A 176 -11.48 -7.19 12.25
C ILE A 176 -12.26 -6.46 11.17
N ASP A 177 -13.45 -6.96 10.81
CA ASP A 177 -14.28 -6.40 9.74
C ASP A 177 -14.73 -4.98 10.06
N ARG A 178 -15.20 -4.76 11.30
CA ARG A 178 -15.60 -3.43 11.80
C ARG A 178 -14.41 -2.48 11.81
N CYS A 179 -13.23 -2.93 12.26
CA CYS A 179 -12.03 -2.10 12.24
C CYS A 179 -11.59 -1.75 10.82
N LEU A 180 -11.60 -2.72 9.90
CA LEU A 180 -11.26 -2.51 8.49
C LEU A 180 -12.16 -1.47 7.85
N PHE A 181 -13.47 -1.62 8.05
CA PHE A 181 -14.48 -0.71 7.52
C PHE A 181 -14.32 0.71 8.10
N ILE A 182 -14.20 0.81 9.43
CA ILE A 182 -14.01 2.11 10.09
C ILE A 182 -12.71 2.77 9.65
N ARG A 183 -11.59 2.05 9.56
CA ARG A 183 -10.33 2.64 9.07
C ARG A 183 -10.43 3.15 7.65
N PHE A 184 -11.10 2.40 6.78
CA PHE A 184 -11.34 2.83 5.41
C PHE A 184 -12.14 4.14 5.33
N LEU A 185 -13.18 4.29 6.15
CA LEU A 185 -13.96 5.52 6.20
C LEU A 185 -13.20 6.66 6.86
N GLU A 186 -12.66 6.44 8.06
CA GLU A 186 -11.98 7.44 8.87
C GLU A 186 -10.80 8.07 8.14
N ASP A 187 -9.95 7.29 7.45
CA ASP A 187 -8.83 7.85 6.69
C ASP A 187 -9.30 8.80 5.57
N ARG A 188 -10.41 8.47 4.89
CA ARG A 188 -10.95 9.31 3.80
C ARG A 188 -11.53 10.63 4.31
N ILE A 189 -12.13 10.62 5.49
CA ILE A 189 -12.70 11.81 6.13
C ILE A 189 -11.75 12.46 7.15
N LYS A 190 -10.48 12.00 7.21
CA LYS A 190 -9.43 12.51 8.09
C LYS A 190 -9.81 12.52 9.58
N ARG A 191 -10.37 11.41 10.05
CA ARG A 191 -10.63 11.13 11.46
C ARG A 191 -9.71 10.02 11.97
N ASP A 192 -9.50 10.00 13.28
CA ASP A 192 -8.58 9.05 13.94
C ASP A 192 -9.20 8.42 15.19
N GLY A 193 -10.54 8.32 15.25
CA GLY A 193 -11.26 7.79 16.40
C GLY A 193 -10.84 6.37 16.73
N LEU A 194 -10.81 5.48 15.73
CA LEU A 194 -10.36 4.11 15.90
C LEU A 194 -8.89 4.03 16.30
N LYS A 195 -8.00 4.78 15.63
CA LYS A 195 -6.56 4.80 15.98
C LYS A 195 -6.34 5.20 17.44
N CYS A 196 -7.04 6.23 17.91
CA CYS A 196 -6.91 6.71 19.28
C CYS A 196 -7.34 5.66 20.31
N LEU A 197 -8.45 4.95 20.05
CA LEU A 197 -8.98 3.92 20.94
C LEU A 197 -8.07 2.69 20.99
N LEU A 198 -7.58 2.24 19.83
CA LEU A 198 -6.63 1.13 19.75
C LEU A 198 -5.33 1.44 20.50
N LYS A 199 -4.79 2.66 20.34
CA LYS A 199 -3.58 3.12 21.04
C LYS A 199 -3.75 3.16 22.57
N ARG A 200 -4.94 3.51 23.05
CA ARG A 200 -5.27 3.60 24.49
C ARG A 200 -5.71 2.27 25.10
N ARG A 201 -5.88 1.22 24.28
CA ARG A 201 -6.47 -0.06 24.68
C ARG A 201 -7.87 0.09 25.30
N ASP A 202 -8.65 1.03 24.77
CA ASP A 202 -9.98 1.34 25.28
C ASP A 202 -11.05 0.44 24.65
N VAL A 203 -11.29 -0.72 25.25
CA VAL A 203 -12.30 -1.70 24.80
C VAL A 203 -13.70 -1.08 24.79
N ASN A 204 -14.10 -0.40 25.87
CA ASN A 204 -15.43 0.20 25.98
C ASN A 204 -15.63 1.30 24.94
N GLY A 205 -14.61 2.13 24.73
CA GLY A 205 -14.62 3.16 23.69
C GLY A 205 -14.68 2.56 22.28
N LEU A 206 -14.00 1.43 22.02
CA LEU A 206 -14.09 0.71 20.74
C LEU A 206 -15.51 0.19 20.48
N LEU A 207 -16.13 -0.47 21.47
CA LEU A 207 -17.50 -0.97 21.32
C LEU A 207 -18.51 0.18 21.15
N SER A 208 -18.33 1.26 21.91
CA SER A 208 -19.12 2.48 21.74
C SER A 208 -18.94 3.12 20.36
N LEU A 209 -17.75 3.00 19.77
CA LEU A 209 -17.50 3.46 18.40
C LEU A 209 -18.27 2.59 17.39
N PHE A 210 -18.29 1.27 17.58
CA PHE A 210 -19.09 0.37 16.74
C PHE A 210 -20.58 0.72 16.81
N ASP A 211 -21.11 0.97 18.00
CA ASP A 211 -22.51 1.38 18.17
C ASP A 211 -22.82 2.69 17.43
N LYS A 212 -21.90 3.68 17.47
CA LYS A 212 -22.06 4.93 16.71
C LYS A 212 -22.12 4.70 15.21
N TYR A 213 -21.29 3.79 14.68
CA TYR A 213 -21.33 3.45 13.26
C TYR A 213 -22.59 2.66 12.89
N ASN A 214 -23.09 1.80 13.79
CA ASN A 214 -24.38 1.15 13.62
C ASN A 214 -25.52 2.16 13.44
N ASP A 215 -25.60 3.15 14.34
CA ASP A 215 -26.65 4.17 14.33
C ASP A 215 -26.64 5.04 13.07
N CYS A 216 -25.48 5.18 12.43
CA CYS A 216 -25.32 5.96 11.21
C CYS A 216 -25.61 5.17 9.93
N LEU A 217 -25.37 3.85 9.93
CA LEU A 217 -25.35 3.02 8.72
C LEU A 217 -26.47 2.00 8.65
N ASN A 218 -27.11 1.65 9.78
CA ASN A 218 -28.18 0.64 9.89
C ASN A 218 -27.87 -0.65 9.11
N GLY A 219 -26.66 -1.19 9.27
CA GLY A 219 -26.20 -2.37 8.53
C GLY A 219 -25.83 -3.53 9.46
N ASP A 220 -26.05 -4.75 8.99
CA ASP A 220 -25.77 -6.02 9.69
C ASP A 220 -24.33 -6.13 10.22
N LEU A 221 -23.39 -5.39 9.60
CA LEU A 221 -21.99 -5.37 10.01
C LEU A 221 -21.77 -4.87 11.45
N PHE A 222 -22.65 -4.01 11.98
CA PHE A 222 -22.48 -3.33 13.27
C PHE A 222 -23.58 -3.66 14.30
N GLU A 223 -24.19 -4.85 14.20
CA GLU A 223 -25.21 -5.29 15.16
C GLU A 223 -24.76 -5.08 16.63
N LYS A 224 -25.63 -4.46 17.45
CA LYS A 224 -25.28 -4.09 18.83
C LYS A 224 -25.31 -5.31 19.75
N GLY A 225 -24.32 -5.39 20.64
CA GLY A 225 -24.26 -6.43 21.69
C GLY A 225 -23.79 -7.80 21.23
N ASP A 226 -23.36 -7.95 19.98
CA ASP A 226 -22.87 -9.21 19.41
C ASP A 226 -21.37 -9.47 19.65
N ILE A 227 -20.65 -8.47 20.16
CA ILE A 227 -19.29 -8.59 20.68
C ILE A 227 -19.35 -8.41 22.20
N PRO A 228 -18.86 -9.38 23.00
CA PRO A 228 -18.85 -9.28 24.46
C PRO A 228 -18.06 -8.06 24.96
N SER A 229 -18.55 -7.41 26.01
CA SER A 229 -17.89 -6.23 26.60
C SER A 229 -16.66 -6.57 27.43
N ASP A 230 -16.49 -7.83 27.81
CA ASP A 230 -15.43 -8.32 28.69
C ASP A 230 -14.22 -8.89 27.94
N ILE A 231 -14.13 -8.70 26.61
CA ILE A 231 -12.97 -9.12 25.81
C ILE A 231 -11.65 -8.53 26.34
N GLU A 232 -10.56 -9.28 26.20
CA GLU A 232 -9.25 -8.86 26.69
C GLU A 232 -8.71 -7.64 25.92
N ASP A 233 -8.17 -6.66 26.65
CA ASP A 233 -7.57 -5.45 26.07
C ASP A 233 -6.39 -5.74 25.13
N SER A 234 -5.70 -6.86 25.35
CA SER A 234 -4.59 -7.37 24.52
C SER A 234 -5.00 -7.66 23.07
N ILE A 235 -6.30 -7.83 22.80
CA ILE A 235 -6.84 -7.92 21.43
C ILE A 235 -6.63 -6.59 20.68
N LEU A 236 -6.77 -5.46 21.36
CA LEU A 236 -6.60 -4.13 20.74
C LEU A 236 -5.16 -3.90 20.29
N ASP A 237 -4.16 -4.49 20.95
CA ASP A 237 -2.78 -4.47 20.45
C ASP A 237 -2.65 -5.17 19.09
N LYS A 238 -3.38 -6.28 18.90
CA LYS A 238 -3.34 -7.04 17.64
C LYS A 238 -3.98 -6.24 16.53
N LEU A 239 -5.14 -5.64 16.80
CA LEU A 239 -5.82 -4.72 15.88
C LEU A 239 -4.97 -3.49 15.57
N ASN A 240 -4.29 -2.91 16.58
CA ASN A 240 -3.45 -1.72 16.42
C ASN A 240 -2.28 -1.95 15.44
N ASN A 241 -1.78 -3.17 15.32
CA ASN A 241 -0.70 -3.48 14.36
C ASN A 241 -1.10 -3.32 12.89
N ILE A 242 -2.40 -3.33 12.57
CA ILE A 242 -2.91 -3.13 11.20
C ILE A 242 -3.58 -1.76 11.08
N PHE A 243 -4.40 -1.42 12.07
CA PHE A 243 -5.32 -0.29 12.01
C PHE A 243 -4.80 0.96 12.73
N GLY A 244 -3.70 0.84 13.48
CA GLY A 244 -3.06 1.96 14.17
C GLY A 244 -2.06 2.75 13.33
N GLU A 245 -1.28 3.59 14.01
CA GLU A 245 -0.22 4.43 13.40
C GLU A 245 1.10 3.67 13.21
N THR A 246 1.36 2.68 14.08
CA THR A 246 2.62 1.94 14.16
C THR A 246 2.42 0.46 13.86
N TYR A 247 3.37 -0.14 13.15
CA TYR A 247 3.37 -1.55 12.79
C TYR A 247 4.54 -2.26 13.48
N THR A 248 4.25 -3.37 14.15
CA THR A 248 5.29 -4.17 14.82
C THR A 248 5.74 -5.31 13.92
N TYR A 249 7.02 -5.34 13.52
CA TYR A 249 7.59 -6.48 12.82
C TYR A 249 7.75 -7.69 13.77
N THR A 250 7.93 -8.89 13.22
CA THR A 250 8.30 -10.09 13.98
C THR A 250 9.62 -9.96 14.78
N SER A 251 10.38 -8.85 14.62
CA SER A 251 11.70 -8.60 15.22
C SER A 251 11.74 -7.54 16.33
N LYS A 252 10.59 -7.13 16.92
CA LYS A 252 10.48 -6.09 17.97
C LYS A 252 10.88 -4.66 17.55
N GLN A 253 11.19 -4.39 16.28
CA GLN A 253 11.34 -3.03 15.77
C GLN A 253 9.96 -2.47 15.38
N GLN A 254 9.66 -1.26 15.88
CA GLN A 254 8.49 -0.49 15.44
C GLN A 254 8.80 0.17 14.10
N ALA A 255 7.98 -0.13 13.09
CA ALA A 255 7.99 0.51 11.80
C ALA A 255 6.74 1.38 11.65
N LEU A 256 6.75 2.33 10.70
CA LEU A 256 5.53 3.03 10.34
C LEU A 256 4.51 2.07 9.72
N CYS A 257 3.22 2.23 10.06
CA CYS A 257 2.18 1.43 9.43
C CYS A 257 2.18 1.66 7.91
N PRO A 258 2.40 0.62 7.08
CA PRO A 258 2.54 0.81 5.65
C PRO A 258 1.18 1.10 4.99
N TYR A 259 0.06 0.81 5.64
CA TYR A 259 -1.28 0.93 5.07
C TYR A 259 -1.80 2.37 5.08
N GLN A 260 -2.31 2.82 3.94
CA GLN A 260 -3.00 4.10 3.74
C GLN A 260 -4.38 3.81 3.18
N PHE A 261 -5.39 3.60 4.04
CA PHE A 261 -6.68 3.09 3.60
C PHE A 261 -7.47 4.09 2.73
N ASP A 262 -7.13 5.38 2.79
CA ASP A 262 -7.63 6.41 1.87
C ASP A 262 -7.11 6.22 0.43
N LYS A 263 -5.92 5.65 0.28
CA LYS A 263 -5.25 5.42 -1.02
C LYS A 263 -5.58 4.07 -1.65
N ILE A 264 -6.01 3.10 -0.86
CA ILE A 264 -6.44 1.79 -1.38
C ILE A 264 -7.72 1.96 -2.21
N PRO A 265 -7.77 1.52 -3.48
CA PRO A 265 -8.99 1.60 -4.29
C PRO A 265 -10.15 0.84 -3.66
N ILE A 266 -11.38 1.36 -3.80
CA ILE A 266 -12.57 0.73 -3.20
C ILE A 266 -12.78 -0.71 -3.70
N LEU A 267 -12.55 -0.97 -4.99
CA LEU A 267 -12.67 -2.32 -5.54
C LEU A 267 -11.64 -3.28 -4.93
N LEU A 268 -10.42 -2.79 -4.65
CA LEU A 268 -9.36 -3.60 -4.05
C LEU A 268 -9.68 -3.91 -2.59
N ILE A 269 -10.17 -2.95 -1.81
CA ILE A 269 -10.55 -3.20 -0.41
C ILE A 269 -11.72 -4.18 -0.33
N SER A 270 -12.72 -4.05 -1.22
CA SER A 270 -13.84 -4.99 -1.33
C SER A 270 -13.36 -6.40 -1.66
N HIS A 271 -12.42 -6.53 -2.60
CA HIS A 271 -11.83 -7.83 -2.95
C HIS A 271 -11.09 -8.48 -1.77
N ILE A 272 -10.28 -7.70 -1.04
CA ILE A 272 -9.57 -8.19 0.16
C ILE A 272 -10.58 -8.65 1.21
N TYR A 273 -11.65 -7.90 1.42
CA TYR A 273 -12.72 -8.24 2.36
C TYR A 273 -13.41 -9.56 1.97
N GLU A 274 -13.80 -9.73 0.71
CA GLU A 274 -14.41 -10.96 0.21
C GLU A 274 -13.50 -12.19 0.36
N GLN A 275 -12.21 -12.04 0.03
CA GLN A 275 -11.22 -13.11 0.19
C GLN A 275 -10.96 -13.46 1.65
N PHE A 276 -11.07 -12.48 2.54
CA PHE A 276 -10.92 -12.68 3.98
C PHE A 276 -12.12 -13.45 4.56
N LEU A 277 -13.35 -13.13 4.13
CA LEU A 277 -14.56 -13.85 4.52
C LEU A 277 -14.60 -15.29 4.00
N ASN A 278 -14.14 -15.52 2.77
CA ASN A 278 -14.27 -16.82 2.08
C ASN A 278 -12.91 -17.43 1.70
N PRO A 279 -12.10 -17.88 2.67
CA PRO A 279 -10.77 -18.43 2.40
C PRO A 279 -10.79 -19.70 1.54
N ILE A 280 -11.92 -20.39 1.41
CA ILE A 280 -12.09 -21.60 0.57
C ILE A 280 -12.02 -21.27 -0.93
N ARG A 281 -12.41 -20.05 -1.36
CA ARG A 281 -12.27 -19.60 -2.77
C ARG A 281 -10.81 -19.53 -3.24
N ARG A 282 -9.82 -19.61 -2.33
CA ARG A 282 -8.38 -19.62 -2.65
C ARG A 282 -7.91 -20.77 -3.54
N ARG A 283 -8.64 -21.90 -3.62
CA ARG A 283 -8.21 -23.07 -4.42
C ARG A 283 -8.73 -23.09 -5.85
N SER A 284 -9.73 -22.29 -6.19
CA SER A 284 -10.42 -22.38 -7.50
C SER A 284 -10.05 -21.29 -8.48
N GLU A 285 -9.55 -20.13 -8.04
CA GLU A 285 -9.33 -18.99 -8.94
C GLU A 285 -7.94 -18.40 -8.77
N GLY A 286 -7.02 -18.85 -9.61
CA GLY A 286 -5.88 -18.03 -10.01
C GLY A 286 -6.40 -16.87 -10.84
N ILE A 287 -6.83 -15.79 -10.19
CA ILE A 287 -7.36 -14.62 -10.88
C ILE A 287 -6.20 -13.88 -11.53
N VAL A 288 -6.04 -14.08 -12.83
CA VAL A 288 -5.27 -13.21 -13.72
C VAL A 288 -6.13 -11.98 -13.99
N PHE A 289 -5.69 -10.81 -13.55
CA PHE A 289 -6.28 -9.55 -14.00
C PHE A 289 -5.91 -9.35 -15.48
N THR A 290 -6.81 -9.71 -16.39
CA THR A 290 -6.79 -9.18 -17.75
C THR A 290 -7.53 -7.84 -17.72
N LYS A 291 -6.80 -6.73 -17.86
CA LYS A 291 -7.43 -5.43 -18.13
C LYS A 291 -8.06 -5.48 -19.53
N MET A 292 -9.30 -5.02 -19.64
CA MET A 292 -9.85 -4.56 -20.93
C MET A 292 -9.13 -3.30 -21.37
#